data_AF-A0AAD9RFV2-F1
#
_entry.id   AF-A0AAD9RFV2-F1
#
_cell.length_a   1.000
_cell.length_b   1.000
_cell.length_c   1.000
_cell.angle_alpha   90.00
_cell.angle_beta   90.00
_cell.angle_gamma   90.00
#
_symmetry.space_group_name_H-M   'P 1'
#
loop_
_entity.id
_entity.type
_entity.pdbx_description
1 polymer ?
#
loop_
_entity_poly.entity_id
_entity_poly.type
_entity_poly.pdbx_seq_one_letter_code
_entity_poly.pdbx_strand_id
1 'polypeptide(L)'
;CARWVPRLLTIEQKQRREDVSIECSAMFPSNKAEFLHRFITMDETWLHHFTPETKEQSKQWIKKGESAPKKAILRSSTVLTINRVSKLLNIAGKIVLN
;
A
#
# COMPACT_ATOMS: atom_id res chain seq x y z
N CYS A 1 3.27 3.36 -18.15
CA CYS A 1 2.41 3.81 -17.02
C CYS A 1 3.29 4.15 -15.83
N ALA A 2 3.18 5.35 -15.25
CA ALA A 2 3.95 5.74 -14.07
C ALA A 2 3.23 5.30 -12.78
N ARG A 3 3.97 4.76 -11.80
CA ARG A 3 3.45 4.42 -10.47
C ARG A 3 3.89 5.49 -9.47
N TRP A 4 2.99 5.90 -8.57
CA TRP A 4 3.31 6.87 -7.52
C TRP A 4 4.37 6.29 -6.56
N VAL A 5 5.44 7.04 -6.34
CA VAL A 5 6.51 6.72 -5.37
C VAL A 5 6.30 7.62 -4.15
N PRO A 6 5.88 7.08 -2.99
CA PRO A 6 5.39 7.90 -1.88
C PRO A 6 6.44 8.81 -1.22
N ARG A 7 7.73 8.48 -1.36
CA ARG A 7 8.82 9.19 -0.67
C ARG A 7 10.01 9.40 -1.58
N LEU A 8 10.58 10.60 -1.51
CA LEU A 8 11.92 10.87 -1.99
C LEU A 8 12.93 10.29 -1.00
N LEU A 9 13.85 9.48 -1.48
CA LEU A 9 14.86 8.83 -0.65
C LEU A 9 16.11 9.70 -0.54
N THR A 10 16.73 9.71 0.63
CA THR A 10 18.07 10.27 0.82
C THR A 10 19.11 9.43 0.06
N ILE A 11 20.31 9.97 -0.14
CA ILE A 11 21.41 9.26 -0.83
C ILE A 11 21.76 7.98 -0.06
N GLU A 12 21.87 8.05 1.26
CA GLU A 12 22.17 6.89 2.11
C GLU A 12 21.09 5.80 2.03
N GLN A 13 19.81 6.18 1.97
CA GLN A 13 18.71 5.23 1.81
C GLN A 13 18.75 4.52 0.45
N LYS A 14 19.19 5.22 -0.60
CA LYS A 14 19.38 4.62 -1.93
C LYS A 14 20.53 3.61 -1.90
N GLN A 15 21.68 4.00 -1.33
CA GLN A 15 22.84 3.13 -1.20
C GLN A 15 22.48 1.86 -0.44
N ARG A 16 21.84 1.98 0.73
CA ARG A 16 21.43 0.82 1.52
C ARG A 16 20.46 -0.11 0.77
N ARG A 17 19.58 0.43 -0.08
CA ARG A 17 18.68 -0.38 -0.90
C ARG A 17 19.43 -1.11 -2.02
N GLU A 18 20.44 -0.47 -2.60
CA GLU A 18 21.30 -1.08 -3.62
C GLU A 18 22.12 -2.22 -3.03
N ASP A 19 22.80 -1.98 -1.90
CA ASP A 19 23.62 -2.98 -1.22
C ASP A 19 22.81 -4.25 -0.90
N VAL A 20 21.64 -4.08 -0.28
CA VAL A 20 20.73 -5.20 0.05
C VAL A 20 20.24 -5.91 -1.22
N SER A 21 20.01 -5.18 -2.32
CA SER A 21 19.57 -5.78 -3.59
C SER A 21 20.67 -6.63 -4.22
N ILE A 22 21.92 -6.16 -4.17
CA ILE A 22 23.08 -6.89 -4.66
C ILE A 22 23.26 -8.18 -3.85
N GLU A 23 23.22 -8.11 -2.53
CA GLU A 23 23.31 -9.27 -1.64
C GLU A 23 22.19 -10.30 -1.91
N CYS A 24 20.94 -9.85 -2.00
CA CYS A 24 19.81 -10.71 -2.33
C CYS A 24 19.96 -11.35 -3.71
N SER A 25 20.44 -10.60 -4.69
CA SER A 25 20.65 -11.07 -6.06
C SER A 25 21.78 -12.12 -6.13
N ALA A 26 22.84 -11.98 -5.34
CA ALA A 26 23.92 -12.97 -5.28
C ALA A 26 23.47 -14.30 -4.64
N MET A 27 22.59 -14.25 -3.64
CA MET A 27 22.07 -15.45 -2.96
C MET A 27 20.99 -16.19 -3.77
N PHE A 28 20.30 -15.50 -4.67
CA PHE A 28 19.14 -16.04 -5.39
C PHE A 28 19.45 -17.19 -6.36
N PRO A 29 20.51 -17.17 -7.19
CA PRO A 29 20.79 -18.21 -8.18
C PRO A 29 21.19 -19.55 -7.54
N SER A 30 21.98 -19.51 -6.47
CA SER A 30 22.56 -20.70 -5.84
C SER A 30 21.53 -21.54 -5.08
N ASN A 31 20.46 -20.92 -4.57
CA ASN A 31 19.47 -21.62 -3.75
C ASN A 31 18.06 -21.01 -3.80
N LYS A 32 17.55 -20.78 -5.01
CA LYS A 32 16.28 -20.07 -5.27
C LYS A 32 15.10 -20.62 -4.49
N ALA A 33 14.93 -21.95 -4.46
CA ALA A 33 13.79 -22.58 -3.80
C ALA A 33 13.83 -22.41 -2.28
N GLU A 34 14.92 -22.81 -1.62
CA GLU A 34 15.08 -22.62 -0.17
C GLU A 34 15.01 -21.15 0.24
N PHE A 35 15.63 -20.26 -0.55
CA PHE A 35 15.63 -18.82 -0.27
C PHE A 35 14.20 -18.27 -0.21
N LEU A 36 13.36 -18.61 -1.20
CA LEU A 36 11.96 -18.20 -1.23
C LEU A 36 11.11 -18.91 -0.17
N HIS A 37 11.43 -20.16 0.16
CA HIS A 37 10.72 -20.91 1.20
C HIS A 37 10.92 -20.32 2.60
N ARG A 38 12.10 -19.75 2.87
CA ARG A 38 12.42 -19.08 4.14
C ARG A 38 11.88 -17.65 4.22
N PHE A 39 11.58 -17.03 3.07
CA PHE A 39 11.08 -15.66 3.00
C PHE A 39 9.59 -15.58 3.36
N ILE A 40 9.31 -15.34 4.63
CA ILE A 40 7.96 -15.02 5.13
C ILE A 40 7.88 -13.49 5.25
N THR A 41 6.93 -12.88 4.52
CA THR A 41 6.67 -11.44 4.64
C THR A 41 5.37 -11.22 5.40
N MET A 42 5.38 -10.19 6.24
CA MET A 42 4.21 -9.70 6.94
C MET A 42 4.17 -8.20 6.77
N ASP A 43 3.01 -7.69 6.36
CA ASP A 43 2.75 -6.26 6.29
C ASP A 43 1.38 -5.98 6.91
N GLU A 44 1.25 -4.80 7.50
CA GLU A 44 0.01 -4.31 8.08
C GLU A 44 -0.74 -3.52 7.02
N THR A 45 -1.94 -3.99 6.68
CA THR A 45 -2.84 -3.19 5.84
C THR A 45 -3.97 -2.68 6.71
N TRP A 46 -4.18 -1.37 6.64
CA TRP A 46 -5.32 -0.73 7.28
C TRP A 46 -6.60 -1.09 6.52
N LEU A 47 -7.53 -1.77 7.19
CA LEU A 47 -8.87 -1.96 6.67
C LEU A 47 -9.81 -0.98 7.36
N HIS A 48 -10.38 -0.06 6.58
CA HIS A 48 -11.41 0.85 7.07
C HIS A 48 -12.73 0.09 7.18
N HIS A 49 -13.24 -0.08 8.40
CA HIS A 49 -14.53 -0.74 8.66
C HIS A 49 -15.70 0.01 8.00
N PHE A 50 -15.57 1.34 7.92
CA PHE A 50 -16.57 2.21 7.34
C PHE A 50 -15.91 3.21 6.40
N THR A 51 -16.29 3.17 5.11
CA THR A 51 -15.93 4.20 4.15
C THR A 51 -17.03 5.27 4.20
N PRO A 52 -16.76 6.49 4.72
CA PRO A 52 -17.76 7.53 4.71
C PRO A 52 -18.14 7.88 3.28
N GLU A 53 -19.40 8.28 3.09
CA GLU A 53 -19.89 8.77 1.81
C GLU A 53 -18.99 9.90 1.29
N THR A 54 -18.56 9.78 0.03
CA THR A 54 -17.71 10.80 -0.59
C THR A 54 -18.49 12.10 -0.79
N LYS A 55 -17.79 13.23 -0.94
CA LYS A 55 -18.42 14.52 -1.26
C LYS A 55 -19.34 14.43 -2.49
N GLU A 56 -18.92 13.66 -3.49
CA GLU A 56 -19.67 13.43 -4.73
C GLU A 56 -20.96 12.65 -4.49
N GLN A 57 -20.90 11.56 -3.72
CA GLN A 57 -22.08 10.76 -3.37
C GLN A 57 -23.08 11.57 -2.52
N SER A 58 -22.58 12.41 -1.60
CA SER A 58 -23.44 13.22 -0.73
C SER A 58 -24.08 14.45 -1.42
N LYS A 59 -23.99 14.59 -2.75
CA LYS A 59 -24.61 15.71 -3.47
C LYS A 59 -26.13 15.53 -3.49
N GLN A 60 -26.84 16.53 -2.98
CA GLN A 60 -28.30 16.56 -2.95
C GLN A 60 -28.79 17.81 -3.68
N TRP A 61 -29.88 17.67 -4.42
CA TRP A 61 -30.56 18.78 -5.06
C TRP A 61 -31.38 19.55 -4.03
N ILE A 62 -31.25 20.87 -3.99
CA ILE A 62 -32.05 21.77 -3.15
C ILE A 62 -32.82 22.76 -4.02
N LYS A 63 -34.00 23.19 -3.55
CA LYS A 63 -34.76 24.23 -4.27
C LYS A 63 -34.09 25.60 -4.09
N LYS A 64 -34.30 26.48 -5.07
CA LYS A 64 -33.76 27.84 -5.05
C LYS A 64 -34.35 28.61 -3.85
N GLY A 65 -33.49 29.05 -2.93
CA GLY A 65 -33.88 29.81 -1.73
C GLY A 65 -33.97 28.99 -0.44
N GLU A 66 -33.81 27.66 -0.51
CA GLU A 66 -33.73 26.82 0.69
C GLU A 66 -32.31 26.83 1.29
N SER A 67 -32.21 26.75 2.61
CA SER A 67 -30.92 26.64 3.30
C SER A 67 -30.25 25.30 3.00
N ALA A 68 -28.92 25.29 2.89
CA ALA A 68 -28.15 24.06 2.67
C ALA A 68 -28.44 23.01 3.78
N PRO A 69 -28.56 21.71 3.43
CA PRO A 69 -28.79 20.67 4.42
C PRO A 69 -27.62 20.64 5.41
N LYS A 70 -27.93 20.61 6.72
CA LYS A 70 -26.91 20.38 7.75
C LYS A 70 -26.40 18.96 7.63
N LYS A 71 -25.22 18.79 7.03
CA LYS A 71 -24.57 17.49 6.91
C LYS A 71 -23.94 17.12 8.25
N ALA A 72 -24.35 15.98 8.81
CA ALA A 72 -23.61 15.38 9.91
C ALA A 72 -22.25 14.89 9.39
N ILE A 73 -21.17 15.33 10.01
CA ILE A 73 -19.83 14.81 9.70
C ILE A 73 -19.71 13.47 10.40
N LEU A 74 -19.91 12.38 9.65
CA LEU A 74 -19.60 11.05 10.18
C LEU A 74 -18.08 10.93 10.30
N ARG A 75 -17.59 10.82 11.53
CA ARG A 75 -16.17 10.55 11.80
C ARG A 75 -15.97 9.04 11.74
N SER A 76 -15.12 8.60 10.81
CA SER A 76 -14.70 7.20 10.74
C SER A 76 -14.16 6.79 12.10
N SER A 77 -14.81 5.83 12.74
CA SER A 77 -14.52 5.42 14.12
C SER A 77 -14.48 3.91 14.21
N THR A 78 -13.52 3.31 13.50
CA THR A 78 -12.76 2.10 13.88
C THR A 78 -11.84 1.73 12.73
N VAL A 79 -10.54 1.69 13.00
CA VAL A 79 -9.56 1.12 12.09
C VAL A 79 -9.21 -0.26 12.65
N LEU A 80 -9.39 -1.31 11.84
CA LEU A 80 -8.94 -2.65 12.19
C LEU A 80 -7.60 -2.90 11.50
N THR A 81 -6.58 -3.27 12.28
CA THR A 81 -5.29 -3.72 11.75
C THR A 81 -5.42 -5.20 11.42
N ILE A 82 -5.19 -5.56 10.15
CA ILE A 82 -5.09 -6.96 9.74
C ILE A 82 -3.64 -7.21 9.33
N ASN A 83 -3.03 -8.20 9.99
CA ASN A 83 -1.72 -8.71 9.59
C ASN A 83 -1.90 -9.61 8.38
N ARG A 84 -1.37 -9.20 7.22
CA ARG A 84 -1.35 -10.06 6.03
C ARG A 84 -0.04 -10.80 5.99
N VAL A 85 -0.07 -12.09 6.32
CA VAL A 85 1.05 -13.00 6.04
C VAL A 85 0.95 -13.38 4.57
N SER A 86 1.93 -12.96 3.75
CA SER A 86 2.00 -13.37 2.35
C SER A 86 3.29 -14.13 2.09
N LYS A 87 3.16 -15.38 1.63
CA LYS A 87 4.26 -16.14 1.03
C LYS A 87 4.44 -15.57 -0.37
N LEU A 88 5.66 -15.16 -0.71
CA LEU A 88 5.97 -14.42 -1.94
C LEU A 88 5.81 -15.30 -3.20
N LEU A 89 4.58 -15.62 -3.57
CA LEU A 89 4.25 -16.18 -4.87
C LEU A 89 4.03 -15.04 -5.86
N ASN A 90 5.01 -14.15 -6.05
CA ASN A 90 5.08 -13.17 -7.17
C ASN A 90 6.30 -12.21 -7.17
N ILE A 91 7.50 -12.61 -6.72
CA ILE A 91 8.69 -11.74 -6.87
C ILE A 91 9.41 -11.90 -8.20
N ALA A 92 9.21 -13.01 -8.93
CA ALA A 92 9.92 -13.23 -10.19
C ALA A 92 9.48 -12.28 -11.34
N GLY A 93 8.37 -11.54 -11.20
CA GLY A 93 7.79 -10.75 -12.31
C GLY A 93 7.97 -9.23 -12.27
N LYS A 94 8.64 -8.65 -11.26
CA LYS A 94 8.67 -7.17 -11.09
C LYS A 94 10.04 -6.53 -10.84
N ILE A 95 11.12 -7.32 -10.74
CA ILE A 95 12.47 -6.78 -10.53
C ILE A 95 13.23 -6.54 -11.86
N VAL A 96 12.72 -7.00 -13.01
CA VAL A 96 13.42 -6.89 -14.32
C VAL A 96 12.81 -5.86 -15.28
N LEU A 97 11.75 -5.12 -14.91
CA LEU A 97 11.19 -4.08 -15.80
C LEU A 97 10.85 -2.79 -15.03
N ASN A 98 11.88 -2.00 -14.75
CA ASN A 98 11.94 -0.55 -14.96
C ASN A 98 13.40 -0.12 -15.01
#